data_AF-A0A162L9X3-F1
#
_entry.id   AF-A0A162L9X3-F1
#
_cell.length_a   1.000
_cell.length_b   1.000
_cell.length_c   1.000
_cell.angle_alpha   90.00
_cell.angle_beta   90.00
_cell.angle_gamma   90.00
#
_symmetry.space_group_name_H-M   'P 1'
#
loop_
_entity.id
_entity.type
_entity.pdbx_description
1 polymer ?
#
loop_
_entity_poly.entity_id
_entity_poly.type
_entity_poly.pdbx_seq_one_letter_code
_entity_poly.pdbx_strand_id
1 'polypeptide(L)'
;MFASSSPASDLRPVPVPRVLALAEADPQRPAVESMLMGLALDDLAALHDRTRSAARAARAADDMPRLFDLVRGMKTLQRIAGARGRLLMAPPVRQG
;
A
#
# COMPACT_ATOMS: atom_id res chain seq x y z
N MET A 1 22.88 -26.79 -19.88
CA MET A 1 23.02 -26.12 -18.56
C MET A 1 22.38 -24.75 -18.68
N PHE A 2 21.11 -24.61 -18.30
CA PHE A 2 20.45 -23.30 -18.30
C PHE A 2 20.74 -22.63 -16.97
N ALA A 3 21.42 -21.49 -17.01
CA ALA A 3 21.70 -20.67 -15.84
C ALA A 3 20.36 -20.19 -15.27
N SER A 4 20.01 -20.70 -14.09
CA SER A 4 18.98 -20.13 -13.24
C SER A 4 19.45 -18.75 -12.79
N SER A 5 19.18 -17.73 -13.60
CA SER A 5 19.34 -16.35 -13.17
C SER A 5 18.16 -16.04 -12.26
N SER A 6 18.29 -16.36 -10.97
CA SER A 6 17.39 -15.85 -9.94
C SER A 6 17.48 -14.31 -9.98
N PRO A 7 16.38 -13.57 -10.23
CA PRO A 7 16.36 -12.13 -9.99
C PRO A 7 16.13 -11.90 -8.49
N ALA A 8 16.99 -12.46 -7.65
CA ALA A 8 17.02 -12.13 -6.24
C ALA A 8 18.04 -11.00 -6.06
N SER A 9 17.62 -9.94 -5.38
CA SER A 9 18.48 -8.89 -4.83
C SER A 9 18.93 -7.76 -5.78
N ASP A 10 17.99 -7.11 -6.45
CA ASP A 10 18.15 -5.68 -6.78
C ASP A 10 17.00 -4.83 -6.20
N LEU A 11 16.40 -5.33 -5.12
CA LEU A 11 15.41 -4.60 -4.35
C LEU A 11 16.15 -3.54 -3.53
N ARG A 12 16.37 -2.39 -4.16
CA ARG A 12 16.80 -1.17 -3.47
C ARG A 12 15.86 -0.92 -2.28
N PRO A 13 16.38 -0.44 -1.14
CA PRO A 13 15.54 -0.10 0.01
C PRO A 13 14.48 0.90 -0.45
N VAL A 14 13.21 0.49 -0.40
CA VAL A 14 12.09 1.34 -0.76
C VAL A 14 11.88 2.30 0.41
N PRO A 15 12.00 3.63 0.20
CA PRO A 15 11.68 4.59 1.26
C PRO A 15 10.18 4.52 1.54
N VAL A 16 9.80 4.70 2.82
CA VAL A 16 8.40 4.73 3.22
C VAL A 16 7.68 5.86 2.46
N PRO A 17 6.70 5.55 1.61
CA PRO A 17 6.05 6.58 0.81
C PRO A 17 5.11 7.40 1.68
N ARG A 18 4.85 8.64 1.26
CA ARG A 18 3.84 9.50 1.92
C ARG A 18 2.43 8.92 1.78
N VAL A 19 2.16 8.29 0.63
CA VAL A 19 0.90 7.65 0.25
C VAL A 19 1.25 6.36 -0.51
N LEU A 20 0.52 5.27 -0.26
CA LEU A 20 0.76 4.01 -0.94
C LEU A 20 -0.14 3.87 -2.17
N ALA A 21 0.45 3.98 -3.36
CA ALA A 21 -0.17 3.61 -4.61
C ALA A 21 0.55 2.37 -5.17
N LEU A 22 -0.19 1.37 -5.61
CA LEU A 22 0.36 0.14 -6.19
C LEU A 22 -0.31 -0.14 -7.53
N ALA A 23 0.49 -0.14 -8.59
CA ALA A 23 0.05 -0.55 -9.91
C ALA A 23 -0.28 -2.05 -9.94
N GLU A 24 -1.01 -2.48 -10.98
CA GLU A 24 -1.45 -3.87 -11.09
C GLU A 24 -0.31 -4.88 -11.16
N ALA A 25 0.66 -4.60 -12.01
CA ALA A 25 1.86 -5.40 -12.22
C ALA A 25 3.10 -4.64 -11.72
N ASP A 26 3.05 -4.10 -10.51
CA ASP A 26 4.18 -3.39 -9.91
C ASP A 26 5.33 -4.37 -9.58
N PRO A 27 6.50 -4.29 -10.26
CA PRO A 27 7.62 -5.19 -10.01
C PRO A 27 8.27 -4.97 -8.64
N GLN A 28 8.04 -3.82 -8.00
CA GLN A 28 8.56 -3.50 -6.66
C GLN A 28 7.63 -3.97 -5.54
N ARG A 29 6.47 -4.55 -5.89
CA ARG A 29 5.48 -5.00 -4.90
C ARG A 29 6.07 -5.90 -3.81
N PRO A 30 6.95 -6.89 -4.10
CA PRO A 30 7.56 -7.71 -3.03
C PRO A 30 8.40 -6.88 -2.05
N ALA A 31 9.19 -5.92 -2.54
CA ALA A 31 9.99 -5.05 -1.68
C ALA A 31 9.13 -4.10 -0.86
N VAL A 32 8.11 -3.50 -1.48
CA VAL A 32 7.16 -2.62 -0.78
C VAL A 32 6.47 -3.40 0.33
N GLU A 33 5.96 -4.60 0.06
CA GLU A 33 5.29 -5.41 1.09
C GLU A 33 6.26 -5.83 2.22
N SER A 34 7.51 -6.16 1.91
CA SER A 34 8.54 -6.44 2.91
C SER A 34 8.83 -5.22 3.80
N MET A 35 8.96 -4.03 3.21
CA MET A 35 9.10 -2.77 3.94
C MET A 35 7.88 -2.51 4.84
N LEU A 36 6.67 -2.69 4.33
CA LEU A 36 5.43 -2.50 5.10
C LEU A 36 5.30 -3.48 6.27
N MET A 37 5.79 -4.71 6.13
CA MET A 37 5.85 -5.68 7.23
C MET A 37 6.79 -5.22 8.36
N GLY A 38 7.85 -4.48 8.03
CA GLY A 38 8.80 -3.94 9.00
C GLY A 38 8.34 -2.66 9.73
N LEU A 39 7.29 -1.98 9.26
CA LEU A 39 6.79 -0.75 9.89
C LEU A 39 6.13 -1.02 11.24
N ALA A 40 6.09 -0.03 12.14
CA ALA A 40 5.22 -0.10 13.31
C ALA A 40 3.74 -0.11 12.88
N LEU A 41 2.87 -0.70 13.70
CA LEU A 41 1.43 -0.74 13.40
C LEU A 41 0.80 0.66 13.34
N ASP A 42 1.30 1.60 14.14
CA ASP A 42 0.86 3.01 14.10
C ASP A 42 1.29 3.70 12.81
N ASP A 43 2.49 3.43 12.31
CA ASP A 43 2.96 3.95 11.02
C ASP A 43 2.14 3.39 9.85
N LEU A 44 1.78 2.10 9.90
CA LEU A 44 0.86 1.49 8.94
C LEU A 44 -0.52 2.15 8.96
N ALA A 45 -1.05 2.43 10.15
CA ALA A 45 -2.33 3.11 10.30
C ALA A 45 -2.26 4.54 9.74
N ALA A 46 -1.21 5.30 10.07
CA ALA A 46 -1.01 6.64 9.56
C ALA A 46 -0.82 6.67 8.03
N LEU A 47 -0.12 5.68 7.47
CA LEU A 47 0.00 5.54 6.02
C LEU A 47 -1.33 5.19 5.35
N HIS A 48 -2.15 4.34 5.99
CA HIS A 48 -3.50 4.02 5.52
C HIS A 48 -4.40 5.26 5.48
N ASP A 49 -4.40 6.08 6.52
CA ASP A 49 -5.20 7.30 6.58
C ASP A 49 -4.79 8.32 5.50
N ARG A 50 -3.48 8.54 5.31
CA ARG A 50 -2.98 9.41 4.22
C ARG A 50 -3.38 8.88 2.84
N THR A 51 -3.27 7.57 2.64
CA THR A 51 -3.65 6.92 1.38
C THR A 51 -5.15 7.02 1.12
N ARG A 52 -5.97 6.88 2.16
CA ARG A 52 -7.42 7.08 2.09
C ARG A 52 -7.79 8.51 1.72
N SER A 53 -7.12 9.50 2.31
CA SER A 53 -7.32 10.91 1.97
C SER A 53 -7.00 11.17 0.50
N ALA A 54 -5.87 10.65 0.00
CA ALA A 54 -5.50 10.75 -1.41
C ALA A 54 -6.52 10.04 -2.33
N ALA A 55 -7.04 8.88 -1.94
CA ALA A 55 -8.05 8.17 -2.74
C ALA A 55 -9.36 8.97 -2.82
N ARG A 56 -9.78 9.61 -1.72
CA ARG A 56 -10.95 10.52 -1.74
C ARG A 56 -10.73 11.70 -2.68
N ALA A 57 -9.54 12.30 -2.66
CA ALA A 57 -9.19 13.39 -3.57
C ALA A 57 -9.17 12.93 -5.04
N ALA A 58 -8.59 11.77 -5.35
CA ALA A 58 -8.58 11.20 -6.69
C ALA A 58 -10.00 10.93 -7.20
N ARG A 59 -10.88 10.38 -6.35
CA ARG A 59 -12.29 10.18 -6.67
C ARG A 59 -13.02 11.50 -6.95
N ALA A 60 -12.77 12.53 -6.16
CA ALA A 60 -13.39 13.85 -6.36
C ALA A 60 -12.93 14.53 -7.66
N ALA A 61 -11.72 14.20 -8.12
CA ALA A 61 -11.14 14.70 -9.37
C ALA A 61 -11.43 13.81 -10.60
N ASP A 62 -12.21 12.75 -10.45
CA ASP A 62 -12.46 11.71 -11.48
C ASP A 62 -11.18 11.05 -12.04
N ASP A 63 -10.10 11.05 -11.26
CA ASP A 63 -8.83 10.38 -11.59
C ASP A 63 -8.91 8.89 -11.23
N MET A 64 -9.66 8.15 -12.05
CA MET A 64 -9.95 6.73 -11.86
C MET A 64 -8.69 5.85 -11.86
N PRO A 65 -7.71 6.01 -12.78
CA PRO A 65 -6.47 5.23 -12.73
C PRO A 65 -5.75 5.37 -11.39
N ARG A 66 -5.55 6.60 -10.92
CA ARG A 66 -4.91 6.85 -9.63
C ARG A 66 -5.72 6.31 -8.47
N LEU A 67 -7.04 6.45 -8.51
CA LEU A 67 -7.92 5.89 -7.49
C LEU A 67 -7.73 4.37 -7.37
N PHE A 68 -7.64 3.64 -8.48
CA PHE A 68 -7.45 2.19 -8.45
C PHE A 68 -6.12 1.78 -7.80
N ASP A 69 -5.02 2.47 -8.13
CA ASP A 69 -3.71 2.19 -7.54
C ASP A 69 -3.71 2.46 -6.03
N LEU A 70 -4.37 3.54 -5.59
CA LEU A 70 -4.51 3.88 -4.17
C LEU A 70 -5.39 2.88 -3.42
N VAL A 71 -6.48 2.41 -4.01
CA VAL A 71 -7.34 1.37 -3.43
C VAL A 71 -6.58 0.05 -3.27
N ARG A 72 -5.75 -0.31 -4.26
CA ARG A 72 -4.88 -1.48 -4.17
C ARG A 72 -3.88 -1.33 -3.02
N GLY A 73 -3.25 -0.16 -2.89
CA GLY A 73 -2.42 0.19 -1.74
C GLY A 73 -3.13 0.02 -0.40
N MET A 74 -4.33 0.59 -0.25
CA MET A 74 -5.14 0.44 0.98
C MET A 74 -5.43 -1.02 1.33
N LYS A 75 -5.80 -1.85 0.35
CA LYS A 75 -6.04 -3.28 0.57
C LYS A 75 -4.79 -4.00 1.06
N THR A 76 -3.62 -3.66 0.53
CA THR A 76 -2.34 -4.21 1.00
C THR A 76 -2.07 -3.83 2.45
N LEU A 77 -2.25 -2.56 2.83
CA LEU A 77 -2.07 -2.10 4.21
C LEU A 77 -3.02 -2.81 5.18
N GLN A 78 -4.29 -2.95 4.80
CA GLN A 78 -5.30 -3.65 5.60
C GLN A 78 -4.95 -5.12 5.82
N ARG A 79 -4.50 -5.80 4.76
CA ARG A 79 -4.08 -7.21 4.84
C ARG A 79 -2.87 -7.38 5.75
N ILE A 80 -1.86 -6.53 5.60
CA ILE A 80 -0.63 -6.58 6.41
C ILE A 80 -0.94 -6.30 7.89
N ALA A 81 -1.70 -5.25 8.17
CA ALA A 81 -2.09 -4.93 9.54
C ALA A 81 -2.96 -6.04 10.15
N GLY A 82 -3.92 -6.58 9.39
CA GLY A 82 -4.78 -7.69 9.83
C GLY A 82 -3.99 -8.95 10.16
N ALA A 83 -3.02 -9.31 9.33
CA ALA A 83 -2.10 -10.41 9.60
C ALA A 83 -1.25 -10.19 10.87
N ARG A 84 -1.09 -8.94 11.29
CA ARG A 84 -0.36 -8.51 12.49
C ARG A 84 -1.28 -8.20 13.68
N GLY A 85 -2.56 -8.58 13.61
CA GLY A 85 -3.52 -8.44 14.72
C GLY A 85 -4.20 -7.07 14.85
N ARG A 86 -4.06 -6.18 13.86
CA ARG A 86 -4.73 -4.85 13.85
C ARG A 86 -5.62 -4.67 12.64
N LEU A 87 -6.87 -4.31 12.90
CA LEU A 87 -7.83 -3.98 11.87
C LEU A 87 -7.72 -2.51 11.45
N LEU A 88 -7.42 -2.25 10.17
CA LEU A 88 -7.45 -0.89 9.60
C LEU A 88 -8.77 -0.67 8.86
N MET A 89 -9.83 -0.40 9.61
CA MET A 89 -11.12 -0.05 9.03
C MET A 89 -11.11 1.40 8.53
N ALA A 90 -11.86 1.62 7.45
CA ALA A 90 -12.39 2.94 7.19
C ALA A 90 -13.27 3.34 8.39
N PRO A 91 -13.03 4.46 9.11
CA PRO A 91 -14.01 5.03 10.02
C PRO A 91 -15.41 4.98 9.38
N PRO A 92 -16.45 4.55 10.13
CA PRO A 92 -17.80 4.60 9.63
C PRO A 92 -18.06 6.01 9.11
N VAL A 93 -18.69 6.11 7.94
CA VAL A 93 -19.16 7.40 7.44
C VAL A 93 -20.09 7.95 8.52
N ARG A 94 -19.65 8.99 9.23
CA ARG A 94 -20.59 9.86 9.95
C ARG A 94 -21.40 10.53 8.86
N GLN A 95 -22.55 9.94 8.51
CA GLN A 95 -23.61 10.65 7.80
C GLN A 95 -24.06 11.74 8.77
N GLY A 96 -23.63 12.97 8.49
CA GLY A 96 -24.21 14.19 9.03
C GLY A 96 -25.13 14.79 7.99
#